data_AF-A0A173U1W2-F1
#
_entry.id   AF-A0A173U1W2-F1
#
_cell.length_a   1.000
_cell.length_b   1.000
_cell.length_c   1.000
_cell.angle_alpha   90.00
_cell.angle_beta   90.00
_cell.angle_gamma   90.00
#
_symmetry.space_group_name_H-M   'P 1'
#
loop_
_entity.id
_entity.type
_entity.pdbx_description
1 polymer ?
#
loop_
_entity_poly.entity_id
_entity_poly.type
_entity_poly.pdbx_seq_one_letter_code
_entity_poly.pdbx_strand_id
1 'polypeptide(L)'
;MKLYFMKKEALDILKSNLDMVYNMYFTEKDNKWLWKVCGGDPFGEFKEIQDFQLAPIDSDMSKGEVEFANCKIIYQHLSFLTESQACDERLWAGLCHSVYYDYLRKRWDYDTKSPKTQKEAVSNIKSRFFFSGGTRAGLFRNSIAKCWWVGRNTYDPSNVANPVILNGIVKAFKNFKEENTQLSLKEHIRPTLQFLNAVGGGVVLDCLDEDEIADMLIDNIYGILQGDEQGVEIEEESEEYEDMDVDGNDISEEENSEDSVEEEYIVIGQKVNVRIKETDEPKTILVNYLPNSTKIPPLAKSLLGCWIGDEVSFQGKTYIIEAIQK
;
A
#
# COMPACT_ATOMS: atom_id res chain seq x y z
N MET A 1 -18.63 26.72 -2.01
CA MET A 1 -17.16 26.86 -2.06
C MET A 1 -16.62 26.69 -3.47
N LYS A 2 -15.47 27.29 -3.78
CA LYS A 2 -14.76 27.09 -5.05
C LYS A 2 -13.67 26.02 -4.90
N LEU A 3 -13.65 25.07 -5.81
CA LEU A 3 -12.61 24.06 -5.93
C LEU A 3 -11.55 24.54 -6.92
N TYR A 4 -10.30 24.21 -6.63
CA TYR A 4 -9.16 24.59 -7.45
C TYR A 4 -8.31 23.38 -7.78
N PHE A 5 -7.81 23.32 -9.01
CA PHE A 5 -6.72 22.43 -9.39
C PHE A 5 -5.40 23.23 -9.36
N MET A 6 -4.28 22.53 -9.19
CA MET A 6 -2.94 23.12 -9.28
C MET A 6 -2.50 23.17 -10.74
N LYS A 7 -2.08 24.35 -11.22
CA LYS A 7 -1.54 24.51 -12.58
C LYS A 7 -0.33 23.59 -12.76
N LYS A 8 -0.14 23.08 -13.97
CA LYS A 8 0.93 22.09 -14.25
C LYS A 8 2.31 22.65 -13.91
N GLU A 9 2.55 23.91 -14.25
CA GLU A 9 3.80 24.62 -13.98
C GLU A 9 4.04 24.76 -12.46
N ALA A 10 3.00 25.10 -11.69
CA ALA A 10 3.09 25.22 -10.24
C ALA A 10 3.33 23.85 -9.57
N LEU A 11 2.67 22.81 -10.05
CA LEU A 11 2.88 21.42 -9.59
C LEU A 11 4.34 20.99 -9.80
N ASP A 12 4.87 21.22 -10.99
CA ASP A 12 6.25 20.85 -11.34
C ASP A 12 7.28 21.67 -10.55
N ILE A 13 7.05 22.98 -10.36
CA ILE A 13 7.89 23.84 -9.51
C ILE A 13 7.89 23.31 -8.07
N LEU A 14 6.73 23.06 -7.47
CA LEU A 14 6.67 22.63 -6.08
C LEU A 14 7.36 21.28 -5.89
N LYS A 15 7.01 20.27 -6.69
CA LYS A 15 7.59 18.92 -6.57
C LYS A 15 9.12 18.92 -6.74
N SER A 16 9.64 19.74 -7.66
CA SER A 16 11.09 19.85 -7.91
C SER A 16 11.84 20.61 -6.82
N ASN A 17 11.16 21.46 -6.05
CA ASN A 17 11.76 22.32 -5.03
C ASN A 17 11.39 21.90 -3.60
N LEU A 18 10.76 20.73 -3.40
CA LEU A 18 10.27 20.29 -2.08
C LEU A 18 11.38 20.28 -1.03
N ASP A 19 12.60 19.87 -1.39
CA ASP A 19 13.74 19.89 -0.47
C ASP A 19 14.01 21.30 0.07
N MET A 20 13.76 22.36 -0.71
CA MET A 20 13.95 23.75 -0.29
C MET A 20 12.74 24.32 0.46
N VAL A 21 11.52 23.88 0.12
CA VAL A 21 10.29 24.52 0.61
C VAL A 21 9.51 23.72 1.65
N TYR A 22 9.94 22.49 2.00
CA TYR A 22 9.21 21.61 2.91
C TYR A 22 8.87 22.28 4.26
N ASN A 23 9.78 23.09 4.81
CA ASN A 23 9.58 23.78 6.08
C ASN A 23 8.33 24.67 6.07
N MET A 24 7.95 25.23 4.92
CA MET A 24 6.78 26.09 4.79
C MET A 24 5.48 25.36 5.15
N TYR A 25 5.41 24.03 4.92
CA TYR A 25 4.26 23.22 5.32
C TYR A 25 4.11 23.08 6.84
N PHE A 26 5.20 23.24 7.59
CA PHE A 26 5.22 23.16 9.05
C PHE A 26 5.06 24.53 9.68
N THR A 27 5.65 25.58 9.10
CA THR A 27 5.71 26.91 9.71
C THR A 27 4.58 27.84 9.28
N GLU A 28 4.10 27.76 8.04
CA GLU A 28 3.12 28.70 7.51
C GLU A 28 1.69 28.21 7.75
N LYS A 29 0.93 29.03 8.47
CA LYS A 29 -0.48 28.75 8.82
C LYS A 29 -1.44 28.81 7.64
N ASP A 30 -1.06 29.52 6.58
CA ASP A 30 -1.85 29.63 5.36
C ASP A 30 -1.02 29.29 4.13
N ASN A 31 -1.68 29.16 2.99
CA ASN A 31 -1.08 28.73 1.73
C ASN A 31 -0.51 29.89 0.90
N LYS A 32 -0.48 31.13 1.41
CA LYS A 32 -0.07 32.31 0.63
C LYS A 32 1.38 32.23 0.17
N TRP A 33 2.23 31.49 0.88
CA TRP A 33 3.62 31.27 0.50
C TRP A 33 3.77 30.64 -0.89
N LEU A 34 2.76 29.88 -1.35
CA LEU A 34 2.76 29.24 -2.66
C LEU A 34 2.85 30.27 -3.80
N TRP A 35 2.26 31.45 -3.66
CA TRP A 35 2.33 32.51 -4.69
C TRP A 35 3.76 32.99 -4.90
N LYS A 36 4.53 33.10 -3.81
CA LYS A 36 5.94 33.50 -3.87
C LYS A 36 6.78 32.40 -4.50
N VAL A 37 6.56 31.14 -4.10
CA VAL A 37 7.33 29.98 -4.62
C VAL A 37 7.03 29.72 -6.09
N CYS A 38 5.76 29.83 -6.51
CA CYS A 38 5.35 29.57 -7.90
C CYS A 38 5.49 30.79 -8.82
N GLY A 39 5.90 31.95 -8.29
CA GLY A 39 6.06 33.18 -9.08
C GLY A 39 4.74 33.75 -9.62
N GLY A 40 3.61 33.41 -9.00
CA GLY A 40 2.27 33.76 -9.47
C GLY A 40 1.20 32.90 -8.83
N ASP A 41 -0.04 33.05 -9.27
CA ASP A 41 -1.16 32.25 -8.79
C ASP A 41 -1.00 30.77 -9.19
N PRO A 42 -0.78 29.85 -8.23
CA PRO A 42 -0.53 28.45 -8.53
C PRO A 42 -1.81 27.68 -8.91
N PHE A 43 -2.99 28.28 -8.72
CA PHE A 43 -4.27 27.60 -8.83
C PHE A 43 -5.04 28.00 -10.09
N GLY A 44 -5.81 27.07 -10.62
CA GLY A 44 -6.88 27.31 -11.58
C GLY A 44 -8.23 26.95 -10.97
N GLU A 45 -9.25 27.78 -11.17
CA GLU A 45 -10.61 27.45 -10.73
C GLU A 45 -11.11 26.22 -11.50
N PHE A 46 -11.56 25.20 -10.76
CA PHE A 46 -12.11 23.97 -11.33
C PHE A 46 -13.63 24.02 -11.41
N LYS A 47 -14.29 24.25 -10.27
CA LYS A 47 -15.76 24.25 -10.16
C LYS A 47 -16.22 24.90 -8.86
N GLU A 48 -17.35 25.58 -8.91
CA GLU A 48 -18.09 26.00 -7.70
C GLU A 48 -19.13 24.95 -7.32
N ILE A 49 -19.19 24.63 -6.02
CA ILE A 49 -20.09 23.63 -5.43
C ILE A 49 -20.68 24.12 -4.11
N GLN A 50 -21.67 23.40 -3.57
CA GLN A 50 -22.16 23.63 -2.21
C GLN A 50 -21.01 23.51 -1.19
N ASP A 51 -20.99 24.42 -0.22
CA ASP A 51 -19.98 24.39 0.84
C ASP A 51 -20.15 23.17 1.74
N PHE A 52 -19.04 22.54 2.10
CA PHE A 52 -19.00 21.40 3.03
C PHE A 52 -17.66 21.37 3.76
N GLN A 53 -17.65 20.70 4.91
CA GLN A 53 -16.47 20.59 5.76
C GLN A 53 -16.12 19.12 5.96
N LEU A 54 -14.82 18.84 6.10
CA LEU A 54 -14.33 17.52 6.48
C LEU A 54 -14.68 17.21 7.94
N ALA A 55 -14.63 15.93 8.30
CA ALA A 55 -14.90 15.48 9.66
C ALA A 55 -13.95 16.18 10.65
N PRO A 56 -14.47 16.66 11.80
CA PRO A 56 -13.64 17.33 12.77
C PRO A 56 -12.54 16.39 13.29
N ILE A 57 -11.38 16.97 13.55
CA ILE A 57 -10.22 16.23 14.09
C ILE A 57 -10.31 16.41 15.61
N ASP A 58 -11.31 15.76 16.22
CA ASP A 58 -11.59 15.84 17.66
C ASP A 58 -10.88 14.71 18.43
N SER A 59 -10.66 14.91 19.74
CA SER A 59 -9.92 14.00 20.62
C SER A 59 -10.57 12.62 20.81
N ASP A 60 -11.86 12.52 20.51
CA ASP A 60 -12.67 11.36 20.88
C ASP A 60 -12.78 10.34 19.74
N MET A 61 -12.26 10.68 18.54
CA MET A 61 -12.23 9.81 17.37
C MET A 61 -10.79 9.46 17.01
N SER A 62 -10.55 8.19 16.69
CA SER A 62 -9.28 7.74 16.14
C SER A 62 -9.01 8.38 14.77
N LYS A 63 -7.73 8.46 14.38
CA LYS A 63 -7.33 8.91 13.04
C LYS A 63 -8.01 8.11 11.92
N GLY A 64 -8.28 6.82 12.15
CA GLY A 64 -8.98 5.94 11.21
C GLY A 64 -10.47 6.26 11.08
N GLU A 65 -11.16 6.55 12.18
CA GLU A 65 -12.59 6.94 12.14
C GLU A 65 -12.81 8.28 11.45
N VAL A 66 -11.93 9.26 11.70
CA VAL A 66 -11.93 10.55 10.99
C VAL A 66 -11.71 10.33 9.49
N GLU A 67 -10.80 9.43 9.12
CA GLU A 67 -10.55 9.10 7.71
C GLU A 67 -11.76 8.45 7.04
N PHE A 68 -12.39 7.48 7.69
CA PHE A 68 -13.59 6.83 7.19
C PHE A 68 -14.74 7.83 6.98
N ALA A 69 -14.95 8.75 7.93
CA ALA A 69 -15.93 9.82 7.79
C ALA A 69 -15.58 10.75 6.60
N ASN A 70 -14.30 11.08 6.41
CA ASN A 70 -13.84 11.88 5.29
C ASN A 70 -14.04 11.19 3.94
N CYS A 71 -13.84 9.88 3.82
CA CYS A 71 -14.16 9.12 2.60
C CYS A 71 -15.62 9.34 2.19
N LYS A 72 -16.55 9.21 3.14
CA LYS A 72 -17.97 9.43 2.91
C LYS A 72 -18.27 10.88 2.49
N ILE A 73 -17.74 11.87 3.22
CA ILE A 73 -17.97 13.28 2.95
C ILE A 73 -17.42 13.67 1.58
N ILE A 74 -16.15 13.36 1.31
CA ILE A 74 -15.47 13.69 0.04
C ILE A 74 -16.22 13.08 -1.13
N TYR A 75 -16.53 11.78 -1.08
CA TYR A 75 -17.19 11.15 -2.20
C TYR A 75 -18.63 11.64 -2.37
N GLN A 76 -19.40 11.83 -1.29
CA GLN A 76 -20.76 12.37 -1.37
C GLN A 76 -20.78 13.72 -2.10
N HIS A 77 -19.87 14.63 -1.74
CA HIS A 77 -19.84 15.99 -2.30
C HIS A 77 -19.09 16.10 -3.63
N LEU A 78 -18.18 15.17 -3.95
CA LEU A 78 -17.38 15.16 -5.17
C LEU A 78 -17.71 13.98 -6.11
N SER A 79 -18.84 13.30 -5.90
CA SER A 79 -19.32 12.18 -6.73
C SER A 79 -19.59 12.56 -8.19
N PHE A 80 -19.71 13.87 -8.48
CA PHE A 80 -19.83 14.39 -9.83
C PHE A 80 -18.52 14.28 -10.65
N LEU A 81 -17.38 14.00 -10.01
CA LEU A 81 -16.11 13.81 -10.71
C LEU A 81 -16.16 12.53 -11.55
N THR A 82 -15.66 12.63 -12.79
CA THR A 82 -15.36 11.43 -13.58
C THR A 82 -14.07 10.78 -13.07
N GLU A 83 -13.91 9.47 -13.28
CA GLU A 83 -12.66 8.76 -12.95
C GLU A 83 -11.45 9.39 -13.65
N SER A 84 -11.60 9.85 -14.90
CA SER A 84 -10.54 10.56 -15.62
C SER A 84 -10.11 11.85 -14.90
N GLN A 85 -11.05 12.61 -14.34
CA GLN A 85 -10.73 13.80 -13.52
C GLN A 85 -10.14 13.40 -12.17
N ALA A 86 -10.63 12.32 -11.56
CA ALA A 86 -10.14 11.82 -10.28
C ALA A 86 -8.78 11.12 -10.36
N CYS A 87 -8.30 10.77 -11.56
CA CYS A 87 -6.94 10.30 -11.80
C CYS A 87 -5.92 11.44 -11.96
N ASP A 88 -6.36 12.70 -12.12
CA ASP A 88 -5.48 13.84 -12.33
C ASP A 88 -4.91 14.36 -11.00
N GLU A 89 -3.60 14.19 -10.81
CA GLU A 89 -2.86 14.70 -9.64
C GLU A 89 -3.13 16.19 -9.39
N ARG A 90 -3.28 17.00 -10.44
CA ARG A 90 -3.47 18.46 -10.32
C ARG A 90 -4.72 18.81 -9.53
N LEU A 91 -5.79 18.01 -9.66
CA LEU A 91 -7.00 18.23 -8.89
C LEU A 91 -6.70 18.08 -7.39
N TRP A 92 -6.10 16.95 -7.00
CA TRP A 92 -5.84 16.63 -5.61
C TRP A 92 -4.77 17.51 -4.97
N ALA A 93 -3.67 17.76 -5.70
CA ALA A 93 -2.67 18.73 -5.26
C ALA A 93 -3.30 20.12 -5.11
N GLY A 94 -4.19 20.53 -6.01
CA GLY A 94 -4.95 21.76 -5.89
C GLY A 94 -5.78 21.81 -4.60
N LEU A 95 -6.60 20.79 -4.35
CA LEU A 95 -7.44 20.71 -3.15
C LEU A 95 -6.62 20.68 -1.84
N CYS A 96 -5.55 19.89 -1.78
CA CYS A 96 -4.69 19.79 -0.61
C CYS A 96 -3.96 21.10 -0.30
N HIS A 97 -3.61 21.90 -1.31
CA HIS A 97 -2.88 23.16 -1.13
C HIS A 97 -3.78 24.40 -1.10
N SER A 98 -5.06 24.26 -1.45
CA SER A 98 -6.04 25.36 -1.41
C SER A 98 -7.03 25.16 -0.26
N VAL A 99 -8.18 24.59 -0.58
CA VAL A 99 -9.36 24.43 0.27
C VAL A 99 -9.02 23.71 1.58
N TYR A 100 -8.23 22.64 1.52
CA TYR A 100 -7.99 21.78 2.67
C TYR A 100 -6.61 21.96 3.31
N TYR A 101 -5.84 22.98 2.92
CA TYR A 101 -4.46 23.16 3.39
C TYR A 101 -4.35 23.20 4.92
N ASP A 102 -5.14 24.05 5.58
CA ASP A 102 -5.18 24.15 7.05
C ASP A 102 -5.64 22.84 7.70
N TYR A 103 -6.63 22.17 7.10
CA TYR A 103 -7.13 20.88 7.59
C TYR A 103 -6.05 19.80 7.53
N LEU A 104 -5.34 19.66 6.41
CA LEU A 104 -4.28 18.66 6.26
C LEU A 104 -3.13 18.92 7.23
N ARG A 105 -2.74 20.18 7.43
CA ARG A 105 -1.68 20.52 8.41
C ARG A 105 -2.04 20.03 9.81
N LYS A 106 -3.28 20.25 10.25
CA LYS A 106 -3.78 19.75 11.53
C LYS A 106 -3.84 18.22 11.56
N ARG A 107 -4.40 17.59 10.52
CA ARG A 107 -4.56 16.13 10.41
C ARG A 107 -3.25 15.36 10.51
N TRP A 108 -2.18 15.97 10.03
CA TRP A 108 -0.84 15.40 9.96
C TRP A 108 0.11 15.94 11.03
N ASP A 109 -0.42 16.62 12.04
CA ASP A 109 0.32 17.16 13.18
C ASP A 109 1.41 18.18 12.79
N TYR A 110 1.33 18.84 11.63
CA TYR A 110 2.36 19.79 11.16
C TYR A 110 2.42 21.08 11.99
N ASP A 111 1.35 21.40 12.72
CA ASP A 111 1.32 22.52 13.68
C ASP A 111 2.02 22.20 15.01
N THR A 112 2.22 20.92 15.32
CA THR A 112 2.65 20.47 16.65
C THR A 112 3.93 19.63 16.63
N LYS A 113 4.25 19.02 15.49
CA LYS A 113 5.42 18.17 15.29
C LYS A 113 6.31 18.73 14.19
N SER A 114 7.58 18.93 14.53
CA SER A 114 8.63 19.18 13.55
C SER A 114 9.12 17.85 12.97
N PRO A 115 9.51 17.80 11.69
CA PRO A 115 10.09 16.60 11.09
C PRO A 115 11.46 16.30 11.71
N LYS A 116 11.85 15.02 11.81
CA LYS A 116 13.18 14.64 12.34
C LYS A 116 14.28 14.89 11.31
N THR A 117 13.98 14.63 10.04
CA THR A 117 14.89 14.87 8.92
C THR A 117 14.19 15.54 7.75
N GLN A 118 14.96 16.22 6.89
CA GLN A 118 14.45 16.78 5.63
C GLN A 118 13.91 15.68 4.71
N LYS A 119 14.62 14.55 4.60
CA LYS A 119 14.24 13.40 3.76
C LYS A 119 12.85 12.87 4.13
N GLU A 120 12.62 12.62 5.42
CA GLU A 120 11.34 12.20 5.97
C GLU A 120 10.24 13.23 5.71
N ALA A 121 10.53 14.53 5.93
CA ALA A 121 9.57 15.60 5.71
C ALA A 121 9.11 15.65 4.24
N VAL A 122 10.06 15.60 3.32
CA VAL A 122 9.82 15.64 1.88
C VAL A 122 9.05 14.41 1.43
N SER A 123 9.44 13.21 1.88
CA SER A 123 8.72 11.96 1.58
C SER A 123 7.27 12.03 2.03
N ASN A 124 7.03 12.45 3.27
CA ASN A 124 5.69 12.62 3.83
C ASN A 124 4.86 13.67 3.08
N ILE A 125 5.44 14.83 2.73
CA ILE A 125 4.71 15.84 1.95
C ILE A 125 4.37 15.30 0.56
N LYS A 126 5.30 14.60 -0.10
CA LYS A 126 5.06 13.97 -1.41
C LYS A 126 3.89 13.00 -1.36
N SER A 127 3.82 12.11 -0.37
CA SER A 127 2.74 11.13 -0.26
C SER A 127 1.40 11.77 0.13
N ARG A 128 1.40 12.78 1.01
CA ARG A 128 0.18 13.35 1.59
C ARG A 128 -0.47 14.43 0.73
N PHE A 129 0.33 15.27 0.07
CA PHE A 129 -0.14 16.45 -0.68
C PHE A 129 -0.07 16.29 -2.20
N PHE A 130 0.72 15.34 -2.70
CA PHE A 130 0.94 15.08 -4.13
C PHE A 130 0.65 13.60 -4.45
N PHE A 131 0.89 13.18 -5.69
CA PHE A 131 0.98 11.76 -6.07
C PHE A 131 2.47 11.35 -6.09
N SER A 132 2.77 10.23 -5.44
CA SER A 132 4.09 9.60 -5.38
C SER A 132 3.98 8.09 -5.61
N GLY A 133 5.04 7.46 -6.13
CA GLY A 133 5.03 6.02 -6.46
C GLY A 133 4.22 5.66 -7.71
N GLY A 134 4.03 6.61 -8.64
CA GLY A 134 3.19 6.44 -9.83
C GLY A 134 1.72 6.81 -9.61
N THR A 135 0.93 6.79 -10.68
CA THR A 135 -0.48 7.24 -10.63
C THR A 135 -1.30 6.40 -9.66
N ARG A 136 -1.23 5.07 -9.76
CA ARG A 136 -2.04 4.13 -8.96
C ARG A 136 -1.77 4.27 -7.46
N ALA A 137 -0.50 4.36 -7.05
CA ALA A 137 -0.14 4.59 -5.65
C ALA A 137 -0.61 5.97 -5.16
N GLY A 138 -0.50 7.00 -6.01
CA GLY A 138 -0.98 8.35 -5.71
C GLY A 138 -2.47 8.41 -5.37
N LEU A 139 -3.31 7.61 -6.05
CA LEU A 139 -4.76 7.55 -5.80
C LEU A 139 -5.10 7.17 -4.36
N PHE A 140 -4.30 6.30 -3.73
CA PHE A 140 -4.55 5.76 -2.39
C PHE A 140 -3.65 6.33 -1.29
N ARG A 141 -2.59 7.06 -1.64
CA ARG A 141 -1.68 7.71 -0.67
C ARG A 141 -2.02 9.18 -0.43
N ASN A 142 -2.45 9.92 -1.45
CA ASN A 142 -2.81 11.33 -1.30
C ASN A 142 -3.98 11.49 -0.32
N SER A 143 -3.87 12.46 0.59
CA SER A 143 -4.79 12.57 1.73
C SER A 143 -6.26 12.77 1.34
N ILE A 144 -6.54 13.40 0.20
CA ILE A 144 -7.90 13.66 -0.27
C ILE A 144 -8.30 12.71 -1.40
N ALA A 145 -7.37 12.38 -2.32
CA ALA A 145 -7.66 11.45 -3.40
C ALA A 145 -8.08 10.08 -2.87
N LYS A 146 -7.41 9.58 -1.83
CA LYS A 146 -7.73 8.29 -1.21
C LYS A 146 -9.17 8.26 -0.70
N CYS A 147 -9.65 9.36 -0.13
CA CYS A 147 -11.02 9.48 0.36
C CYS A 147 -12.03 9.37 -0.78
N TRP A 148 -11.74 10.00 -1.92
CA TRP A 148 -12.59 9.89 -3.09
C TRP A 148 -12.57 8.48 -3.70
N TRP A 149 -11.39 7.87 -3.85
CA TRP A 149 -11.27 6.53 -4.45
C TRP A 149 -11.83 5.43 -3.55
N VAL A 150 -11.60 5.49 -2.24
CA VAL A 150 -12.25 4.59 -1.28
C VAL A 150 -13.76 4.79 -1.35
N GLY A 151 -14.23 6.04 -1.31
CA GLY A 151 -15.65 6.34 -1.45
C GLY A 151 -16.23 5.82 -2.77
N ARG A 152 -15.57 6.01 -3.91
CA ARG A 152 -16.01 5.56 -5.24
C ARG A 152 -16.09 4.04 -5.37
N ASN A 153 -15.14 3.33 -4.77
CA ASN A 153 -15.08 1.86 -4.78
C ASN A 153 -16.01 1.24 -3.73
N THR A 154 -16.48 2.01 -2.74
CA THR A 154 -17.41 1.54 -1.70
C THR A 154 -18.82 2.11 -1.88
N TYR A 155 -18.99 3.08 -2.76
CA TYR A 155 -20.27 3.70 -3.07
C TYR A 155 -21.00 2.89 -4.12
N ASP A 156 -22.15 2.38 -3.72
CA ASP A 156 -23.12 1.75 -4.59
C ASP A 156 -24.34 2.70 -4.71
N PRO A 157 -24.66 3.20 -5.92
CA PRO A 157 -25.83 4.06 -6.15
C PRO A 157 -27.17 3.36 -5.90
N SER A 158 -27.17 2.02 -5.86
CA SER A 158 -28.34 1.15 -5.69
C SER A 158 -28.45 0.50 -4.31
N ASN A 159 -27.39 0.41 -3.49
CA ASN A 159 -27.51 -0.08 -2.11
C ASN A 159 -26.27 0.06 -1.22
N VAL A 160 -26.50 -0.16 0.07
CA VAL A 160 -25.50 -0.52 1.08
C VAL A 160 -25.08 -1.98 0.80
N ALA A 161 -23.86 -2.23 0.32
CA ALA A 161 -23.18 -3.54 0.18
C ALA A 161 -24.08 -4.77 -0.12
N ASN A 162 -24.07 -5.25 -1.37
CA ASN A 162 -24.92 -6.33 -1.89
C ASN A 162 -24.78 -7.67 -1.09
N PRO A 163 -25.82 -8.09 -0.33
CA PRO A 163 -25.83 -9.36 0.40
C PRO A 163 -25.66 -10.61 -0.48
N VAL A 164 -26.03 -10.54 -1.77
CA VAL A 164 -25.97 -11.66 -2.73
C VAL A 164 -24.52 -12.08 -2.99
N ILE A 165 -23.62 -11.11 -3.16
CA ILE A 165 -22.19 -11.38 -3.40
C ILE A 165 -21.56 -12.03 -2.17
N LEU A 166 -21.86 -11.49 -0.98
CA LEU A 166 -21.38 -12.05 0.28
C LEU A 166 -21.90 -13.48 0.49
N ASN A 167 -23.19 -13.72 0.20
CA ASN A 167 -23.79 -15.05 0.32
C ASN A 167 -23.20 -16.05 -0.69
N GLY A 168 -22.93 -15.63 -1.93
CA GLY A 168 -22.25 -16.45 -2.95
C GLY A 168 -20.83 -16.85 -2.53
N ILE A 169 -20.05 -15.91 -1.98
CA ILE A 169 -18.71 -16.20 -1.43
C ILE A 169 -18.79 -17.21 -0.28
N VAL A 170 -19.71 -16.98 0.67
CA VAL A 170 -19.90 -17.88 1.82
C VAL A 170 -20.34 -19.27 1.35
N LYS A 171 -21.20 -19.34 0.33
CA LYS A 171 -21.68 -20.60 -0.26
C LYS A 171 -20.54 -21.39 -0.93
N ALA A 172 -19.67 -20.72 -1.69
CA ALA A 172 -18.48 -21.34 -2.27
C ALA A 172 -17.56 -21.96 -1.21
N PHE A 173 -17.21 -21.22 -0.17
CA PHE A 173 -16.33 -21.74 0.89
C PHE A 173 -16.96 -22.87 1.70
N LYS A 174 -18.29 -22.86 1.83
CA LYS A 174 -19.01 -23.96 2.49
C LYS A 174 -18.90 -25.26 1.69
N ASN A 175 -18.97 -25.20 0.35
CA ASN A 175 -18.81 -26.37 -0.52
C ASN A 175 -17.44 -27.04 -0.33
N PHE A 176 -16.34 -26.29 -0.39
CA PHE A 176 -14.99 -26.84 -0.16
C PHE A 176 -14.80 -27.42 1.25
N LYS A 177 -15.48 -26.85 2.26
CA LYS A 177 -15.45 -27.36 3.62
C LYS A 177 -16.21 -28.69 3.76
N GLU A 178 -17.32 -28.85 3.05
CA GLU A 178 -18.10 -30.09 3.02
C GLU A 178 -17.36 -31.21 2.26
N GLU A 179 -16.56 -30.85 1.26
CA GLU A 179 -15.70 -31.76 0.49
C GLU A 179 -14.36 -32.07 1.18
N ASN A 180 -14.09 -31.47 2.34
CA ASN A 180 -12.87 -31.64 3.13
C ASN A 180 -11.59 -31.19 2.39
N THR A 181 -11.72 -30.24 1.46
CA THR A 181 -10.62 -29.64 0.69
C THR A 181 -10.00 -28.49 1.48
N GLN A 182 -8.69 -28.58 1.73
CA GLN A 182 -7.98 -27.55 2.49
C GLN A 182 -7.57 -26.38 1.58
N LEU A 183 -8.11 -25.19 1.83
CA LEU A 183 -7.80 -23.98 1.08
C LEU A 183 -6.75 -23.13 1.79
N SER A 184 -5.76 -22.66 1.02
CA SER A 184 -4.77 -21.67 1.45
C SER A 184 -5.25 -20.25 1.13
N LEU A 185 -5.13 -19.36 2.12
CA LEU A 185 -5.53 -17.94 1.98
C LEU A 185 -4.75 -17.24 0.86
N LYS A 186 -3.45 -17.49 0.78
CA LYS A 186 -2.55 -16.83 -0.17
C LYS A 186 -2.68 -17.41 -1.58
N GLU A 187 -2.85 -18.72 -1.70
CA GLU A 187 -2.79 -19.40 -3.00
C GLU A 187 -4.17 -19.56 -3.65
N HIS A 188 -5.24 -19.67 -2.87
CA HIS A 188 -6.57 -19.96 -3.41
C HIS A 188 -7.53 -18.79 -3.16
N ILE A 189 -7.65 -18.33 -1.91
CA ILE A 189 -8.71 -17.37 -1.55
C ILE A 189 -8.42 -15.96 -2.09
N ARG A 190 -7.21 -15.43 -1.88
CA ARG A 190 -6.85 -14.07 -2.34
C ARG A 190 -6.89 -13.94 -3.87
N PRO A 191 -6.29 -14.86 -4.66
CA PRO A 191 -6.35 -14.77 -6.12
C PRO A 191 -7.78 -14.89 -6.65
N THR A 192 -8.60 -15.77 -6.06
CA THR A 192 -10.00 -15.95 -6.48
C THR A 192 -10.86 -14.72 -6.17
N LEU A 193 -10.65 -14.05 -5.02
CA LEU A 193 -11.34 -12.79 -4.70
C LEU A 193 -10.84 -11.63 -5.59
N GLN A 194 -9.56 -11.62 -5.97
CA GLN A 194 -9.02 -10.66 -6.93
C GLN A 194 -9.57 -10.90 -8.34
N PHE A 195 -9.71 -12.15 -8.77
CA PHE A 195 -10.40 -12.54 -9.99
C PHE A 195 -11.86 -12.09 -9.96
N LEU A 196 -12.59 -12.31 -8.86
CA LEU A 196 -13.96 -11.82 -8.70
C LEU A 196 -14.03 -10.29 -8.83
N ASN A 197 -13.11 -9.56 -8.19
CA ASN A 197 -13.04 -8.10 -8.30
C ASN A 197 -12.69 -7.63 -9.72
N ALA A 198 -11.82 -8.36 -10.43
CA ALA A 198 -11.46 -8.07 -11.82
C ALA A 198 -12.63 -8.38 -12.78
N VAL A 199 -13.36 -9.47 -12.55
CA VAL A 199 -14.57 -9.82 -13.30
C VAL A 199 -15.69 -8.83 -13.01
N GLY A 200 -15.82 -8.32 -11.79
CA GLY A 200 -16.72 -7.20 -11.45
C GLY A 200 -16.35 -5.86 -12.08
N GLY A 201 -15.12 -5.72 -12.58
CA GLY A 201 -14.71 -4.63 -13.44
C GLY A 201 -15.10 -4.80 -14.92
N GLY A 202 -15.45 -6.02 -15.36
CA GLY A 202 -15.77 -6.34 -16.76
C GLY A 202 -17.23 -6.80 -17.02
N VAL A 203 -17.91 -7.36 -16.02
CA VAL A 203 -19.33 -7.78 -16.03
C VAL A 203 -19.98 -7.26 -14.74
N VAL A 204 -21.23 -6.81 -14.82
CA VAL A 204 -21.98 -6.36 -13.64
C VAL A 204 -22.26 -7.58 -12.74
N LEU A 205 -21.45 -7.78 -11.69
CA LEU A 205 -21.67 -8.85 -10.69
C LEU A 205 -23.06 -8.77 -10.05
N ASP A 206 -23.68 -7.59 -10.06
CA ASP A 206 -25.05 -7.37 -9.57
C ASP A 206 -26.14 -7.98 -10.47
N CYS A 207 -25.78 -8.58 -11.61
CA CYS A 207 -26.68 -9.35 -12.47
C CYS A 207 -26.57 -10.87 -12.26
N LEU A 208 -25.66 -11.32 -11.41
CA LEU A 208 -25.47 -12.73 -11.09
C LEU A 208 -26.16 -13.06 -9.77
N ASP A 209 -26.74 -14.26 -9.69
CA ASP A 209 -27.28 -14.77 -8.44
C ASP A 209 -26.21 -15.42 -7.54
N GLU A 210 -26.60 -15.79 -6.32
CA GLU A 210 -25.68 -16.37 -5.33
C GLU A 210 -25.02 -17.66 -5.82
N ASP A 211 -25.70 -18.41 -6.70
CA ASP A 211 -25.27 -19.72 -7.18
C ASP A 211 -24.26 -19.53 -8.31
N GLU A 212 -24.54 -18.61 -9.23
CA GLU A 212 -23.61 -18.21 -10.30
C GLU A 212 -22.29 -17.65 -9.75
N ILE A 213 -22.35 -16.83 -8.69
CA ILE A 213 -21.16 -16.31 -8.01
C ILE A 213 -20.38 -17.45 -7.33
N ALA A 214 -21.09 -18.38 -6.68
CA ALA A 214 -20.44 -19.50 -6.01
C ALA A 214 -19.73 -20.42 -7.02
N ASP A 215 -20.39 -20.76 -8.12
CA ASP A 215 -19.86 -21.62 -9.18
C ASP A 215 -18.60 -21.00 -9.81
N MET A 216 -18.61 -19.68 -10.07
CA MET A 216 -17.43 -18.97 -10.58
C MET A 216 -16.22 -19.05 -9.64
N LEU A 217 -16.43 -18.89 -8.33
CA LEU A 217 -15.36 -19.01 -7.33
C LEU A 217 -14.86 -20.46 -7.23
N ILE A 218 -15.78 -21.43 -7.28
CA ILE A 218 -15.47 -22.86 -7.22
C ILE A 218 -14.63 -23.27 -8.43
N ASP A 219 -15.05 -22.91 -9.63
CA ASP A 219 -14.36 -23.22 -10.88
C ASP A 219 -12.95 -22.61 -10.91
N ASN A 220 -12.80 -21.37 -10.47
CA ASN A 220 -11.50 -20.72 -10.41
C ASN A 220 -10.56 -21.37 -9.39
N ILE A 221 -11.05 -21.70 -8.19
CA ILE A 221 -10.27 -22.41 -7.17
C ILE A 221 -9.87 -23.81 -7.66
N TYR A 222 -10.77 -24.52 -8.34
CA TYR A 222 -10.44 -25.82 -8.93
C TYR A 222 -9.41 -25.71 -10.07
N GLY A 223 -9.48 -24.66 -10.89
CA GLY A 223 -8.44 -24.34 -11.88
C GLY A 223 -7.07 -24.15 -11.22
N ILE A 224 -7.01 -23.36 -10.15
CA ILE A 224 -5.77 -23.13 -9.37
C ILE A 224 -5.24 -24.46 -8.79
N LEU A 225 -6.12 -25.28 -8.19
CA LEU A 225 -5.75 -26.57 -7.61
C LEU A 225 -5.25 -27.59 -8.66
N GLN A 226 -5.71 -27.47 -9.91
CA GLN A 226 -5.30 -28.32 -11.03
C GLN A 226 -4.08 -27.77 -11.78
N GLY A 227 -3.55 -26.62 -11.38
CA GLY A 227 -2.37 -25.98 -11.97
C GLY A 227 -2.66 -25.16 -13.23
N ASP A 228 -3.89 -24.71 -13.43
CA ASP A 228 -4.29 -23.87 -14.56
C ASP A 228 -4.06 -22.38 -14.23
N GLU A 229 -3.04 -21.76 -14.85
CA GLU A 229 -2.76 -20.32 -14.74
C GLU A 229 -3.66 -19.51 -15.68
N GLN A 230 -4.98 -19.56 -15.46
CA GLN A 230 -5.90 -18.66 -16.18
C GLN A 230 -6.00 -17.31 -15.47
N GLY A 231 -5.12 -16.38 -15.88
CA GLY A 231 -5.55 -15.04 -16.27
C GLY A 231 -5.63 -13.95 -15.20
N VAL A 232 -4.66 -13.85 -14.30
CA VAL A 232 -4.08 -12.56 -13.87
C VAL A 232 -2.59 -12.85 -13.69
N GLU A 233 -1.72 -12.24 -14.52
CA GLU A 233 -0.29 -12.22 -14.20
C GLU A 233 -0.17 -11.57 -12.82
N ILE A 234 0.24 -12.37 -11.84
CA ILE A 234 0.73 -11.86 -10.58
C ILE A 234 2.02 -11.12 -10.97
N GLU A 235 1.95 -9.81 -11.17
CA GLU A 235 3.11 -8.99 -10.87
C GLU A 235 3.53 -9.43 -9.47
N GLU A 236 4.75 -9.95 -9.32
CA GLU A 236 5.34 -10.17 -8.00
C GLU A 236 5.18 -8.84 -7.26
N GLU A 237 4.12 -8.74 -6.45
CA GLU A 237 3.98 -7.69 -5.47
C GLU A 237 5.20 -7.88 -4.60
N SER A 238 6.21 -7.03 -4.82
CA SER A 238 7.35 -6.85 -3.93
C SER A 238 6.82 -6.97 -2.51
N GLU A 239 7.41 -7.87 -1.72
CA GLU A 239 7.07 -8.09 -0.33
C GLU A 239 7.24 -6.79 0.48
N GLU A 240 6.23 -5.93 0.42
CA GLU A 240 6.01 -4.78 1.29
C GLU A 240 4.52 -4.75 1.66
N TYR A 241 4.03 -5.91 2.10
CA TYR A 241 2.99 -5.92 3.12
C TYR A 241 3.72 -6.08 4.44
N GLU A 242 4.12 -4.95 5.04
CA GLU A 242 4.28 -4.94 6.48
C GLU A 242 2.94 -5.36 7.09
N ASP A 243 3.00 -6.32 8.00
CA ASP A 243 1.87 -6.76 8.79
C ASP A 243 1.13 -5.54 9.35
N MET A 244 -0.16 -5.42 9.04
CA MET A 244 -1.04 -4.49 9.74
C MET A 244 -1.16 -4.95 11.19
N ASP A 245 -0.40 -4.33 12.09
CA ASP A 245 -0.70 -4.37 13.51
C ASP A 245 -1.82 -3.37 13.83
N VAL A 246 -2.87 -3.88 14.48
CA VAL A 246 -4.11 -3.18 14.84
C VAL A 246 -3.91 -2.15 15.96
N ASP A 247 -2.71 -2.03 16.53
CA ASP A 247 -2.41 -1.06 17.58
C ASP A 247 -1.26 -0.14 17.13
N GLY A 248 -1.62 1.02 16.59
CA GLY A 248 -0.73 2.02 16.00
C GLY A 248 0.45 2.45 16.87
N ASN A 249 1.57 1.72 16.77
CA ASN A 249 2.88 2.11 17.25
C ASN A 249 3.87 2.14 16.08
N ASP A 250 4.58 3.26 15.95
CA ASP A 250 5.62 3.50 14.94
C ASP A 250 6.78 2.50 15.10
N ILE A 251 7.15 1.82 14.01
CA ILE A 251 8.51 1.32 13.79
C ILE A 251 9.14 2.21 12.73
N SER A 252 10.35 2.70 13.02
CA SER A 252 11.13 3.58 12.18
C SER A 252 11.59 2.91 10.89
N GLU A 253 11.27 3.51 9.75
CA GLU A 253 11.85 3.21 8.44
C GLU A 253 13.34 3.62 8.40
N GLU A 254 14.25 2.65 8.28
CA GLU A 254 15.59 2.89 7.75
C GLU A 254 15.53 2.72 6.22
N GLU A 255 15.42 3.83 5.49
CA GLU A 255 15.57 3.81 4.03
C GLU A 255 17.05 3.87 3.62
N ASN A 256 17.45 2.84 2.89
CA ASN A 256 18.64 2.72 2.05
C ASN A 256 19.08 4.02 1.36
N SER A 257 20.39 4.29 1.43
CA SER A 257 21.12 5.14 0.50
C SER A 257 22.33 4.37 -0.03
N GLU A 258 22.37 4.15 -1.34
CA GLU A 258 23.53 3.65 -2.08
C GLU A 258 24.72 4.62 -1.89
N ASP A 259 25.67 4.24 -1.04
CA ASP A 259 26.96 3.67 -1.45
C ASP A 259 27.91 3.68 -0.25
N SER A 260 27.95 2.59 0.52
CA SER A 260 29.18 2.13 1.19
C SER A 260 28.93 0.85 1.99
N VAL A 261 29.43 -0.26 1.43
CA VAL A 261 29.52 -1.62 1.99
C VAL A 261 28.16 -2.33 2.12
N GLU A 262 27.79 -3.10 1.09
CA GLU A 262 26.73 -4.12 1.20
C GLU A 262 27.10 -5.09 2.32
N GLU A 263 26.45 -4.97 3.47
CA GLU A 263 26.44 -6.04 4.45
C GLU A 263 25.52 -7.13 3.87
N GLU A 264 26.12 -8.11 3.18
CA GLU A 264 25.40 -9.26 2.63
C GLU A 264 24.95 -10.19 3.79
N TYR A 265 23.64 -10.33 3.95
CA TYR A 265 23.02 -11.35 4.80
C TYR A 265 22.39 -12.46 3.95
N ILE A 266 22.21 -13.63 4.55
CA ILE A 266 21.78 -14.85 3.85
C ILE A 266 20.26 -14.82 3.61
N VAL A 267 19.84 -14.94 2.33
CA VAL A 267 18.44 -15.11 1.90
C VAL A 267 18.19 -16.46 1.21
N ILE A 268 16.91 -16.79 1.02
CA ILE A 268 16.50 -18.02 0.31
C ILE A 268 16.99 -17.97 -1.14
N GLY A 269 17.52 -19.09 -1.63
CA GLY A 269 18.08 -19.26 -2.97
C GLY A 269 19.62 -19.20 -3.02
N GLN A 270 20.26 -18.62 -2.00
CA GLN A 270 21.71 -18.42 -1.99
C GLN A 270 22.50 -19.66 -1.57
N LYS A 271 23.73 -19.75 -2.07
CA LYS A 271 24.73 -20.72 -1.60
C LYS A 271 25.65 -20.05 -0.61
N VAL A 272 25.73 -20.62 0.58
CA VAL A 272 26.53 -20.08 1.69
C VAL A 272 27.72 -20.98 1.93
N ASN A 273 28.92 -20.42 1.91
CA ASN A 273 30.13 -21.12 2.33
C ASN A 273 30.30 -20.91 3.83
N VAL A 274 30.29 -22.02 4.56
CA VAL A 274 30.48 -22.06 6.01
C VAL A 274 31.66 -22.93 6.37
N ARG A 275 32.34 -22.60 7.46
CA ARG A 275 33.42 -23.40 8.04
C ARG A 275 32.98 -23.98 9.37
N ILE A 276 33.18 -25.27 9.57
CA ILE A 276 32.85 -25.93 10.84
C ILE A 276 34.00 -25.69 11.82
N LYS A 277 33.76 -24.97 12.91
CA LYS A 277 34.77 -24.53 13.88
C LYS A 277 35.52 -25.69 14.54
N GLU A 278 34.85 -26.82 14.74
CA GLU A 278 35.43 -27.99 15.40
C GLU A 278 36.35 -28.82 14.49
N THR A 279 36.14 -28.78 13.17
CA THR A 279 36.90 -29.61 12.20
C THR A 279 37.70 -28.79 11.18
N ASP A 280 37.55 -27.46 11.20
CA ASP A 280 38.11 -26.53 10.21
C ASP A 280 37.76 -26.89 8.75
N GLU A 281 36.65 -27.60 8.55
CA GLU A 281 36.21 -28.08 7.24
C GLU A 281 35.30 -27.05 6.56
N PRO A 282 35.59 -26.64 5.31
CA PRO A 282 34.72 -25.79 4.52
C PRO A 282 33.55 -26.58 3.93
N LYS A 283 32.36 -25.98 3.89
CA LYS A 283 31.14 -26.59 3.36
C LYS A 283 30.26 -25.55 2.70
N THR A 284 29.66 -25.90 1.56
CA THR A 284 28.67 -25.06 0.90
C THR A 284 27.26 -25.57 1.20
N ILE A 285 26.37 -24.69 1.65
CA ILE A 285 24.98 -25.00 1.98
C ILE A 285 24.08 -24.15 1.09
N LEU A 286 23.19 -24.81 0.33
CA LEU A 286 22.12 -24.12 -0.39
C LEU A 286 20.97 -23.85 0.57
N VAL A 287 20.64 -22.56 0.76
CA VAL A 287 19.54 -22.13 1.62
C VAL A 287 18.27 -22.10 0.78
N ASN A 288 17.62 -23.24 0.59
CA ASN A 288 16.40 -23.35 -0.22
C ASN A 288 15.43 -24.37 0.38
N TYR A 289 14.20 -24.38 -0.13
CA TYR A 289 13.20 -25.39 0.15
C TYR A 289 13.67 -26.78 -0.29
N LEU A 290 13.17 -27.81 0.39
CA LEU A 290 13.32 -29.18 -0.08
C LEU A 290 12.61 -29.33 -1.44
N PRO A 291 13.16 -30.12 -2.39
CA PRO A 291 12.53 -30.34 -3.68
C PRO A 291 11.08 -30.82 -3.50
N ASN A 292 10.13 -30.15 -4.16
CA ASN A 292 8.69 -30.44 -4.12
C ASN A 292 8.05 -30.35 -2.71
N SER A 293 8.56 -29.48 -1.85
CA SER A 293 8.07 -29.31 -0.48
C SER A 293 8.20 -27.86 -0.03
N THR A 294 7.22 -27.36 0.73
CA THR A 294 7.26 -26.02 1.35
C THR A 294 8.11 -25.97 2.62
N LYS A 295 8.83 -27.05 2.95
CA LYS A 295 9.67 -27.15 4.15
C LYS A 295 11.13 -26.83 3.85
N ILE A 296 11.69 -25.91 4.61
CA ILE A 296 13.13 -25.56 4.59
C ILE A 296 13.89 -26.50 5.53
N PRO A 297 15.07 -27.04 5.15
CA PRO A 297 15.91 -27.82 6.05
C PRO A 297 16.26 -27.04 7.32
N PRO A 298 16.23 -27.65 8.53
CA PRO A 298 16.43 -26.92 9.79
C PRO A 298 17.76 -26.14 9.88
N LEU A 299 18.85 -26.67 9.33
CA LEU A 299 20.15 -26.00 9.25
C LEU A 299 20.12 -24.80 8.29
N ALA A 300 19.44 -24.93 7.14
CA ALA A 300 19.26 -23.83 6.21
C ALA A 300 18.39 -22.74 6.83
N LYS A 301 17.36 -23.12 7.60
CA LYS A 301 16.50 -22.19 8.34
C LYS A 301 17.27 -21.42 9.41
N SER A 302 18.23 -22.04 10.10
CA SER A 302 19.05 -21.36 11.11
C SER A 302 20.10 -20.42 10.53
N LEU A 303 20.37 -20.49 9.21
CA LEU A 303 21.31 -19.61 8.53
C LEU A 303 20.62 -18.37 7.92
N LEU A 304 19.29 -18.38 7.81
CA LEU A 304 18.53 -17.25 7.25
C LEU A 304 18.68 -16.00 8.11
N GLY A 305 19.03 -14.88 7.49
CA GLY A 305 19.22 -13.59 8.17
C GLY A 305 20.54 -13.46 8.94
N CYS A 306 21.45 -14.45 8.85
CA CYS A 306 22.80 -14.34 9.40
C CYS A 306 23.75 -13.64 8.42
N TRP A 307 24.78 -13.01 8.97
CA TRP A 307 25.77 -12.21 8.26
C TRP A 307 27.09 -12.97 8.06
N ILE A 308 27.93 -12.49 7.13
CA ILE A 308 29.30 -13.00 7.00
C ILE A 308 30.06 -12.73 8.30
N GLY A 309 30.63 -13.80 8.89
CA GLY A 309 31.31 -13.77 10.18
C GLY A 309 30.49 -14.32 11.35
N ASP A 310 29.19 -14.51 11.19
CA ASP A 310 28.33 -15.04 12.27
C ASP A 310 28.60 -16.53 12.54
N GLU A 311 28.42 -16.93 13.80
CA GLU A 311 28.52 -18.31 14.26
C GLU A 311 27.14 -18.92 14.52
N VAL A 312 26.76 -19.94 13.76
CA VAL A 312 25.49 -20.66 13.93
C VAL A 312 25.73 -22.04 14.52
N SER A 313 25.11 -22.34 15.65
CA SER A 313 25.17 -23.65 16.30
C SER A 313 24.02 -24.54 15.85
N PHE A 314 24.33 -25.69 15.24
CA PHE A 314 23.32 -26.66 14.83
C PHE A 314 23.81 -28.10 15.02
N GLN A 315 23.01 -28.92 15.71
CA GLN A 315 23.30 -30.33 16.03
C GLN A 315 24.70 -30.56 16.62
N GLY A 316 25.12 -29.67 17.54
CA GLY A 316 26.39 -29.81 18.26
C GLY A 316 27.65 -29.42 17.46
N LYS A 317 27.49 -28.76 16.32
CA LYS A 317 28.57 -28.15 15.53
C LYS A 317 28.34 -26.66 15.37
N THR A 318 29.43 -25.91 15.29
CA THR A 318 29.42 -24.44 15.12
C THR A 318 29.88 -24.11 13.71
N TYR A 319 29.03 -23.41 12.95
CA TYR A 319 29.27 -23.03 11.56
C TYR A 319 29.57 -21.54 11.50
N ILE A 320 30.74 -21.16 11.00
CA ILE A 320 31.14 -19.77 10.78
C ILE A 320 30.85 -19.44 9.31
N ILE A 321 30.11 -18.38 9.05
CA ILE A 321 29.77 -17.95 7.68
C ILE A 321 30.96 -17.20 7.08
N GLU A 322 31.51 -17.69 5.97
CA GLU A 322 32.69 -17.10 5.32
C GLU A 322 32.35 -16.27 4.09
N ALA A 323 31.37 -16.72 3.29
CA ALA A 323 30.97 -16.03 2.07
C ALA A 323 29.56 -16.41 1.64
N ILE A 324 28.88 -15.48 0.98
CA ILE A 324 27.56 -15.66 0.37
C ILE A 324 27.74 -15.57 -1.14
N GLN A 325 27.16 -16.51 -1.88
CA GLN A 325 27.15 -16.50 -3.34
C GLN A 325 25.74 -16.14 -3.83
N LYS A 326 25.65 -15.03 -4.57
CA LYS A 326 24.44 -14.58 -5.28
C LYS A 326 24.12 -15.50 -6.46
#